data_AF-A0A953UAI5-F1
#
_entry.id   AF-A0A953UAI5-F1
#
_cell.length_a   1.000
_cell.length_b   1.000
_cell.length_c   1.000
_cell.angle_alpha   90.00
_cell.angle_beta   90.00
_cell.angle_gamma   90.00
#
_symmetry.space_group_name_H-M   'P 1'
#
loop_
_entity.id
_entity.type
_entity.pdbx_description
1 polymer ?
#
loop_
_entity_poly.entity_id
_entity_poly.type
_entity_poly.pdbx_seq_one_letter_code
_entity_poly.pdbx_strand_id
1 'polypeptide(L)'
;MTKIALAFVAAMALLAAQEAPKKVAKDQAEADLINGITKEPDGAKRLANLEKWSKDYPETAFSDERDEIYLATYQQLNKAREAFDKSQQILAKHPDNFMALSTTIAYVPFLNNGNPAPGDLDTAEKASNHVINDADSVFADKNKPANQTADQWGKMKPTMVALAQKTIGFVYFQKKDWPRAETELTKALKLDPTQAQSSYMLANALFSQRQQSPAKQPPSIFEFARAAVYDGPNALPAQLRGQINTSVTKTYKAYHGSDEGLDKLLAMAKTNALPPDGWTIASTADIARVQAEKEAAEAAANPMLTMWKTIKSGLTGDNPDGFFQGSVKDAALPGGANGVTKFKGKLISTKPELRPKELLISVGGGDTADCMLKLAEGQ
;
A
#
# COMPACT_ATOMS: atom_id res chain seq x y z
N MET A 1 -14.95 -4.36 12.26
CA MET A 1 -15.93 -5.46 12.33
C MET A 1 -17.31 -4.89 12.04
N THR A 2 -17.68 -4.84 10.77
CA THR A 2 -19.05 -4.48 10.36
C THR A 2 -19.96 -5.55 10.93
N LYS A 3 -20.91 -5.16 11.78
CA LYS A 3 -21.92 -6.05 12.34
C LYS A 3 -22.81 -6.53 11.17
N ILE A 4 -22.38 -7.56 10.47
CA ILE A 4 -23.29 -8.41 9.71
C ILE A 4 -24.14 -9.07 10.78
N ALA A 5 -25.37 -8.59 10.96
CA ALA A 5 -26.34 -9.29 11.74
C ALA A 5 -26.46 -10.69 11.14
N LEU A 6 -25.91 -11.70 11.83
CA LEU A 6 -26.24 -13.10 11.57
C LEU A 6 -27.73 -13.22 11.88
N ALA A 7 -28.55 -13.01 10.86
CA ALA A 7 -29.94 -13.41 10.90
C ALA A 7 -29.90 -14.92 11.11
N PHE A 8 -30.38 -15.34 12.28
CA PHE A 8 -30.62 -16.73 12.65
C PHE A 8 -31.15 -17.49 11.43
N VAL A 9 -30.47 -18.56 11.03
CA VAL A 9 -31.01 -19.52 10.07
C VAL A 9 -32.16 -20.24 10.77
N ALA A 10 -33.31 -19.60 10.82
CA ALA A 10 -34.60 -20.27 10.80
C ALA A 10 -34.92 -20.55 9.33
N ALA A 11 -34.32 -21.60 8.78
CA ALA A 11 -34.68 -22.13 7.47
C ALA A 11 -34.43 -23.64 7.41
N MET A 12 -35.08 -24.39 8.30
CA MET A 12 -35.61 -25.70 7.91
C MET A 12 -37.12 -25.56 7.79
N ALA A 13 -37.55 -24.86 6.74
CA ALA A 13 -38.92 -24.91 6.27
C ALA A 13 -38.88 -25.29 4.80
N LEU A 14 -39.22 -26.57 4.57
CA LEU A 14 -39.80 -27.15 3.36
C LEU A 14 -38.92 -27.14 2.10
N LEU A 15 -38.37 -28.33 1.83
CA LEU A 15 -38.07 -28.80 0.49
C LEU A 15 -39.23 -28.48 -0.45
N ALA A 16 -38.95 -27.70 -1.49
CA ALA A 16 -39.66 -27.76 -2.75
C ALA A 16 -38.61 -27.80 -3.88
N ALA A 17 -38.79 -28.78 -4.76
CA ALA A 17 -38.06 -29.03 -6.01
C ALA A 17 -36.68 -29.72 -5.91
N GLN A 18 -36.69 -31.01 -5.55
CA GLN A 18 -36.17 -32.12 -6.35
C GLN A 18 -36.46 -33.43 -5.58
N GLU A 19 -36.80 -34.51 -6.28
CA GLU A 19 -37.09 -35.85 -5.73
C GLU A 19 -35.83 -36.50 -5.10
N ALA A 20 -35.24 -35.86 -4.10
CA ALA A 20 -34.33 -36.52 -3.18
C ALA A 20 -35.16 -37.44 -2.26
N PRO A 21 -34.67 -38.65 -1.92
CA PRO A 21 -35.33 -39.50 -0.95
C PRO A 21 -35.54 -38.70 0.34
N LYS A 22 -36.77 -38.71 0.88
CA LYS A 22 -37.08 -38.03 2.15
C LYS A 22 -36.09 -38.54 3.21
N LYS A 23 -35.20 -37.66 3.69
CA LYS A 23 -34.34 -37.97 4.84
C LYS A 23 -35.25 -38.28 6.03
N VAL A 24 -35.05 -39.44 6.66
CA VAL A 24 -35.86 -39.88 7.82
C VAL A 24 -34.92 -40.04 9.00
N ALA A 25 -35.36 -39.55 10.16
CA ALA A 25 -34.65 -39.79 11.42
C ALA A 25 -34.69 -41.29 11.77
N LYS A 26 -33.62 -41.79 12.38
CA LYS A 26 -33.46 -43.18 12.79
C LYS A 26 -34.55 -43.63 13.75
N ASP A 27 -34.93 -42.73 14.67
CA ASP A 27 -36.01 -42.93 15.64
C ASP A 27 -36.58 -41.59 16.12
N GLN A 28 -37.62 -41.65 16.97
CA GLN A 28 -38.27 -40.47 17.52
C GLN A 28 -37.30 -39.62 18.37
N ALA A 29 -36.35 -40.24 19.06
CA ALA A 29 -35.41 -39.51 19.91
C ALA A 29 -34.43 -38.67 19.07
N GLU A 30 -34.02 -39.17 17.90
CA GLU A 30 -33.26 -38.37 16.94
C GLU A 30 -34.11 -37.21 16.40
N ALA A 31 -35.36 -37.48 16.02
CA ALA A 31 -36.27 -36.44 15.53
C ALA A 31 -36.49 -35.33 16.57
N ASP A 32 -36.69 -35.68 17.84
CA ASP A 32 -36.84 -34.73 18.94
C ASP A 32 -35.56 -33.92 19.16
N LEU A 33 -34.39 -34.56 19.04
CA LEU A 33 -33.09 -33.89 19.16
C LEU A 33 -32.84 -32.88 18.03
N ILE A 34 -33.11 -33.26 16.78
CA ILE A 34 -33.02 -32.36 15.61
C ILE A 34 -33.95 -31.15 15.78
N ASN A 35 -35.20 -31.39 16.17
CA ASN A 35 -36.19 -30.34 16.44
C ASN A 35 -35.77 -29.42 17.60
N GLY A 36 -35.15 -29.97 18.63
CA GLY A 36 -34.61 -29.20 19.76
C GLY A 36 -33.45 -28.29 19.34
N ILE A 37 -32.49 -28.83 18.57
CA ILE A 37 -31.31 -28.10 18.08
C ILE A 37 -31.71 -26.90 17.22
N THR A 38 -32.66 -27.08 16.31
CA THR A 38 -33.11 -26.02 15.38
C THR A 38 -33.85 -24.88 16.08
N LYS A 39 -34.43 -25.14 17.26
CA LYS A 39 -35.17 -24.14 18.05
C LYS A 39 -34.37 -23.53 19.20
N GLU A 40 -33.21 -24.09 19.55
CA GLU A 40 -32.38 -23.63 20.66
C GLU A 40 -31.64 -22.34 20.29
N PRO A 41 -31.94 -21.17 20.91
CA PRO A 41 -31.26 -19.92 20.57
C PRO A 41 -29.86 -19.79 21.19
N ASP A 42 -29.59 -20.48 22.30
CA ASP A 42 -28.31 -20.41 23.00
C ASP A 42 -27.26 -21.27 22.29
N GLY A 43 -26.18 -20.64 21.82
CA GLY A 43 -25.15 -21.33 21.05
C GLY A 43 -24.42 -22.42 21.84
N ALA A 44 -24.23 -22.26 23.16
CA ALA A 44 -23.53 -23.24 23.97
C ALA A 44 -24.40 -24.47 24.21
N LYS A 45 -25.70 -24.29 24.50
CA LYS A 45 -26.66 -25.39 24.60
C LYS A 45 -26.85 -26.09 23.26
N ARG A 46 -26.93 -25.33 22.16
CA ARG A 46 -27.02 -25.90 20.81
C ARG A 46 -25.80 -26.76 20.51
N LEU A 47 -24.59 -26.29 20.86
CA LEU A 47 -23.36 -27.06 20.68
C LEU A 47 -23.37 -28.37 21.48
N ALA A 48 -23.78 -28.34 22.75
CA ALA A 48 -23.90 -29.55 23.56
C ALA A 48 -24.90 -30.55 22.96
N ASN A 49 -26.03 -30.08 22.44
CA ASN A 49 -27.01 -30.94 21.77
C ASN A 49 -26.49 -31.49 20.43
N LEU A 50 -25.72 -30.72 19.67
CA LEU A 50 -25.04 -31.20 18.45
C LEU A 50 -24.01 -32.29 18.77
N GLU A 51 -23.22 -32.12 19.84
CA GLU A 51 -22.25 -33.12 20.30
C GLU A 51 -22.95 -34.41 20.74
N LYS A 52 -24.07 -34.29 21.47
CA LYS A 52 -24.93 -35.43 21.78
C LYS A 52 -25.46 -36.11 20.51
N TRP A 53 -25.95 -35.34 19.55
CA TRP A 53 -26.47 -35.88 18.29
C TRP A 53 -25.39 -36.63 17.50
N SER A 54 -24.18 -36.07 17.42
CA SER A 54 -23.04 -36.71 16.78
C SER A 54 -22.62 -38.02 17.44
N LYS A 55 -22.64 -38.06 18.78
CA LYS A 55 -22.29 -39.24 19.56
C LYS A 55 -23.32 -40.36 19.43
N ASP A 56 -24.60 -40.03 19.58
CA ASP A 56 -25.68 -41.02 19.66
C ASP A 56 -26.10 -41.49 18.25
N TYR A 57 -25.93 -40.64 17.22
CA TYR A 57 -26.34 -40.89 15.84
C TYR A 57 -25.21 -40.55 14.85
N PRO A 58 -24.06 -41.26 14.88
CA PRO A 58 -22.92 -40.94 14.02
C PRO A 58 -23.27 -41.04 12.52
N GLU A 59 -24.11 -41.99 12.13
CA GLU A 59 -24.55 -42.28 10.75
C GLU A 59 -25.92 -41.66 10.40
N THR A 60 -26.24 -40.50 10.98
CA THR A 60 -27.50 -39.80 10.69
C THR A 60 -27.68 -39.49 9.20
N ALA A 61 -28.91 -39.59 8.70
CA ALA A 61 -29.28 -39.16 7.35
C ALA A 61 -29.15 -37.65 7.13
N PHE A 62 -29.00 -36.86 8.21
CA PHE A 62 -28.89 -35.40 8.18
C PHE A 62 -27.46 -34.91 8.48
N SER A 63 -26.44 -35.67 8.04
CA SER A 63 -25.05 -35.36 8.36
C SER A 63 -24.62 -33.97 7.86
N ASP A 64 -25.13 -33.57 6.69
CA ASP A 64 -24.78 -32.31 6.06
C ASP A 64 -25.43 -31.13 6.79
N GLU A 65 -26.71 -31.26 7.13
CA GLU A 65 -27.41 -30.28 7.96
C GLU A 65 -26.73 -30.14 9.33
N ARG A 66 -26.31 -31.25 9.94
CA ARG A 66 -25.57 -31.23 11.20
C ARG A 66 -24.27 -30.47 11.07
N ASP A 67 -23.50 -30.69 10.00
CA ASP A 67 -22.25 -29.99 9.74
C ASP A 67 -22.48 -28.47 9.56
N GLU A 68 -23.54 -28.07 8.85
CA GLU A 68 -23.91 -26.66 8.68
C GLU A 68 -24.33 -25.99 10.00
N ILE A 69 -25.10 -26.69 10.85
CA ILE A 69 -25.48 -26.15 12.17
C ILE A 69 -24.25 -26.05 13.08
N TYR A 70 -23.30 -27.00 13.03
CA TYR A 70 -22.02 -26.86 13.72
C TYR A 70 -21.27 -25.60 13.27
N LEU A 71 -21.13 -25.40 11.95
CA LEU A 71 -20.43 -24.24 11.40
C LEU A 71 -21.06 -22.93 11.91
N ALA A 72 -22.38 -22.78 11.76
CA ALA A 72 -23.10 -21.61 12.23
C ALA A 72 -22.96 -21.40 13.75
N THR A 73 -22.98 -22.48 14.52
CA THR A 73 -22.82 -22.43 15.99
C THR A 73 -21.40 -22.00 16.38
N TYR A 74 -20.37 -22.51 15.71
CA TYR A 74 -18.98 -22.07 15.96
C TYR A 74 -18.78 -20.60 15.59
N GLN A 75 -19.37 -20.13 14.49
CA GLN A 75 -19.36 -18.71 14.14
C GLN A 75 -20.04 -17.86 15.23
N GLN A 76 -21.23 -18.25 15.70
CA GLN A 76 -21.96 -17.55 16.77
C GLN A 76 -21.16 -17.48 18.08
N LEU A 77 -20.43 -18.54 18.41
CA LEU A 77 -19.60 -18.63 19.62
C LEU A 77 -18.20 -18.01 19.47
N ASN A 78 -17.89 -17.37 18.33
CA ASN A 78 -16.57 -16.84 17.99
C ASN A 78 -15.44 -17.90 18.08
N LYS A 79 -15.77 -19.17 17.80
CA LYS A 79 -14.84 -20.30 17.77
C LYS A 79 -14.16 -20.40 16.40
N ALA A 80 -13.22 -19.49 16.14
CA ALA A 80 -12.67 -19.28 14.80
C ALA A 80 -11.95 -20.50 14.22
N ARG A 81 -11.20 -21.23 15.05
CA ARG A 81 -10.49 -22.45 14.63
C ARG A 81 -11.48 -23.54 14.26
N GLU A 82 -12.44 -23.82 15.13
CA GLU A 82 -13.44 -24.87 14.91
C GLU A 82 -14.34 -24.56 13.71
N ALA A 83 -14.70 -23.28 13.49
CA ALA A 83 -15.43 -22.87 12.30
C ALA A 83 -14.63 -23.11 11.01
N PHE A 84 -13.34 -22.77 11.01
CA PHE A 84 -12.45 -22.99 9.86
C PHE A 84 -12.20 -24.48 9.60
N ASP A 85 -12.06 -25.30 10.63
CA ASP A 85 -11.92 -26.76 10.46
C ASP A 85 -13.21 -27.39 9.96
N LYS A 86 -14.35 -26.98 10.51
CA LYS A 86 -15.66 -27.47 10.06
C LYS A 86 -15.95 -27.05 8.62
N SER A 87 -15.56 -25.84 8.19
CA SER A 87 -15.72 -25.44 6.80
C SER A 87 -14.93 -26.34 5.84
N GLN A 88 -13.71 -26.75 6.20
CA GLN A 88 -12.95 -27.71 5.37
C GLN A 88 -13.65 -29.07 5.25
N GLN A 89 -14.23 -29.58 6.34
CA GLN A 89 -14.98 -30.84 6.31
C GLN A 89 -16.20 -30.76 5.39
N ILE A 90 -16.90 -29.62 5.40
CA ILE A 90 -18.03 -29.36 4.48
C ILE A 90 -17.53 -29.30 3.04
N LEU A 91 -16.44 -28.55 2.76
CA LEU A 91 -15.89 -28.39 1.41
C LEU A 91 -15.39 -29.69 0.78
N ALA A 92 -15.00 -30.68 1.59
CA ALA A 92 -14.61 -31.99 1.09
C ALA A 92 -15.77 -32.76 0.43
N LYS A 93 -17.02 -32.48 0.83
CA LYS A 93 -18.24 -33.08 0.26
C LYS A 93 -18.94 -32.13 -0.72
N HIS A 94 -18.93 -30.84 -0.38
CA HIS A 94 -19.66 -29.77 -1.07
C HIS A 94 -18.70 -28.63 -1.43
N PRO A 95 -17.90 -28.79 -2.49
CA PRO A 95 -16.79 -27.86 -2.80
C PRO A 95 -17.24 -26.43 -3.11
N ASP A 96 -18.48 -26.24 -3.55
CA ASP A 96 -19.07 -24.94 -3.83
C ASP A 96 -19.93 -24.40 -2.66
N ASN A 97 -19.92 -25.04 -1.48
CA ASN A 97 -20.71 -24.56 -0.35
C ASN A 97 -20.25 -23.15 0.06
N PHE A 98 -21.10 -22.18 -0.18
CA PHE A 98 -20.77 -20.76 -0.01
C PHE A 98 -20.42 -20.39 1.43
N MET A 99 -21.14 -20.92 2.43
CA MET A 99 -20.88 -20.61 3.83
C MET A 99 -19.51 -21.15 4.26
N ALA A 100 -19.16 -22.34 3.78
CA ALA A 100 -17.86 -22.94 4.05
C ALA A 100 -16.72 -22.20 3.34
N LEU A 101 -16.85 -21.87 2.04
CA LEU A 101 -15.87 -21.06 1.31
C LEU A 101 -15.65 -19.70 1.97
N SER A 102 -16.74 -18.99 2.28
CA SER A 102 -16.69 -17.67 2.92
C SER A 102 -16.05 -17.72 4.31
N THR A 103 -16.34 -18.75 5.11
CA THR A 103 -15.70 -18.94 6.41
C THR A 103 -14.20 -19.17 6.25
N THR A 104 -13.78 -20.11 5.41
CA THR A 104 -12.36 -20.40 5.16
C THR A 104 -11.60 -19.12 4.77
N ILE A 105 -12.15 -18.33 3.85
CA ILE A 105 -11.51 -17.12 3.34
C ILE A 105 -11.50 -15.98 4.37
N ALA A 106 -12.59 -15.80 5.11
CA ALA A 106 -12.74 -14.68 6.05
C ALA A 106 -12.04 -14.92 7.39
N TYR A 107 -11.92 -16.18 7.83
CA TYR A 107 -11.44 -16.50 9.18
C TYR A 107 -9.94 -16.69 9.25
N VAL A 108 -9.26 -16.98 8.13
CA VAL A 108 -7.80 -17.21 8.13
C VAL A 108 -7.02 -16.08 8.84
N PRO A 109 -7.32 -14.77 8.68
CA PRO A 109 -6.52 -13.72 9.33
C PRO A 109 -6.70 -13.65 10.86
N PHE A 110 -7.65 -14.39 11.44
CA PHE A 110 -7.93 -14.42 12.86
C PHE A 110 -7.43 -15.70 13.55
N LEU A 111 -6.91 -16.66 12.79
CA LEU A 111 -6.37 -17.89 13.35
C LEU A 111 -5.07 -17.61 14.10
N ASN A 112 -4.88 -18.32 15.21
CA ASN A 112 -3.67 -18.27 16.03
C ASN A 112 -3.20 -16.83 16.32
N ASN A 113 -4.14 -15.99 16.79
CA ASN A 113 -3.91 -14.57 17.10
C ASN A 113 -3.34 -13.75 15.93
N GLY A 114 -3.77 -14.05 14.71
CA GLY A 114 -3.32 -13.36 13.49
C GLY A 114 -2.03 -13.91 12.89
N ASN A 115 -1.57 -15.08 13.34
CA ASN A 115 -0.41 -15.78 12.80
C ASN A 115 -0.77 -17.22 12.38
N PRO A 116 -1.55 -17.40 11.29
CA PRO A 116 -2.06 -18.70 10.88
C PRO A 116 -0.94 -19.66 10.54
N ALA A 117 -1.16 -20.97 10.74
CA ALA A 117 -0.16 -21.96 10.37
C ALA A 117 0.01 -22.02 8.84
N PRO A 118 1.16 -22.47 8.30
CA PRO A 118 1.36 -22.60 6.86
C PRO A 118 0.25 -23.39 6.15
N GLY A 119 -0.24 -24.48 6.76
CA GLY A 119 -1.36 -25.26 6.21
C GLY A 119 -2.70 -24.50 6.17
N ASP A 120 -2.93 -23.57 7.11
CA ASP A 120 -4.11 -22.69 7.07
C ASP A 120 -4.03 -21.72 5.89
N LEU A 121 -2.83 -21.17 5.66
CA LEU A 121 -2.55 -20.29 4.53
C LEU A 121 -2.74 -21.01 3.19
N ASP A 122 -2.26 -22.25 3.07
CA ASP A 122 -2.46 -23.08 1.86
C ASP A 122 -3.94 -23.38 1.62
N THR A 123 -4.70 -23.62 2.69
CA THR A 123 -6.15 -23.87 2.59
C THR A 123 -6.89 -22.61 2.14
N ALA A 124 -6.56 -21.46 2.72
CA ALA A 124 -7.14 -20.18 2.32
C ALA A 124 -6.77 -19.77 0.90
N GLU A 125 -5.54 -20.05 0.45
CA GLU A 125 -5.09 -19.86 -0.94
C GLU A 125 -5.93 -20.68 -1.91
N LYS A 126 -6.11 -21.98 -1.64
CA LYS A 126 -6.94 -22.88 -2.48
C LYS A 126 -8.38 -22.40 -2.56
N ALA A 127 -9.01 -22.10 -1.42
CA ALA A 127 -10.39 -21.61 -1.39
C ALA A 127 -10.55 -20.26 -2.10
N SER A 128 -9.60 -19.33 -1.90
CA SER A 128 -9.61 -18.03 -2.57
C SER A 128 -9.47 -18.17 -4.08
N ASN A 129 -8.54 -19.01 -4.55
CA ASN A 129 -8.37 -19.28 -5.98
C ASN A 129 -9.61 -19.92 -6.60
N HIS A 130 -10.26 -20.86 -5.90
CA HIS A 130 -11.53 -21.45 -6.34
C HIS A 130 -12.60 -20.37 -6.56
N VAL A 131 -12.79 -19.48 -5.58
CA VAL A 131 -13.77 -18.38 -5.70
C VAL A 131 -13.43 -17.41 -6.82
N ILE A 132 -12.15 -17.08 -7.03
CA ILE A 132 -11.71 -16.13 -8.06
C ILE A 132 -11.87 -16.72 -9.46
N ASN A 133 -11.43 -17.97 -9.65
CA ASN A 133 -11.37 -18.60 -10.97
C ASN A 133 -12.71 -19.21 -11.39
N ASP A 134 -13.50 -19.69 -10.43
CA ASP A 134 -14.75 -20.43 -10.67
C ASP A 134 -15.98 -19.71 -10.10
N ALA A 135 -15.93 -18.37 -10.06
CA ALA A 135 -16.98 -17.53 -9.46
C ALA A 135 -18.39 -17.82 -10.00
N ASP A 136 -18.53 -18.17 -11.29
CA ASP A 136 -19.83 -18.54 -11.86
C ASP A 136 -20.37 -19.87 -11.32
N SER A 137 -19.49 -20.86 -11.08
CA SER A 137 -19.91 -22.12 -10.45
C SER A 137 -20.31 -21.89 -9.01
N VAL A 138 -19.47 -21.19 -8.24
CA VAL A 138 -19.72 -20.89 -6.83
C VAL A 138 -21.04 -20.14 -6.65
N PHE A 139 -21.35 -19.20 -7.53
CA PHE A 139 -22.57 -18.39 -7.47
C PHE A 139 -23.73 -18.90 -8.35
N ALA A 140 -23.68 -20.13 -8.84
CA ALA A 140 -24.82 -20.75 -9.51
C ALA A 140 -26.05 -20.86 -8.58
N ASP A 141 -27.25 -20.83 -9.14
CA ASP A 141 -28.51 -20.84 -8.36
C ASP A 141 -28.64 -22.05 -7.41
N LYS A 142 -28.07 -23.20 -7.78
CA LYS A 142 -28.02 -24.41 -6.93
C LYS A 142 -27.31 -24.20 -5.59
N ASN A 143 -26.39 -23.24 -5.52
CA ASN A 143 -25.58 -22.94 -4.34
C ASN A 143 -26.15 -21.75 -3.54
N LYS A 144 -27.22 -21.11 -4.04
CA LYS A 144 -27.82 -19.93 -3.42
C LYS A 144 -28.53 -20.32 -2.13
N PRO A 145 -28.20 -19.69 -0.98
CA PRO A 145 -28.93 -19.95 0.26
C PRO A 145 -30.43 -19.60 0.13
N ALA A 146 -31.30 -20.41 0.74
CA ALA A 146 -32.75 -20.27 0.62
C ALA A 146 -33.29 -18.92 1.11
N ASN A 147 -32.60 -18.29 2.06
CA ASN A 147 -32.95 -16.98 2.62
C ASN A 147 -32.45 -15.78 1.78
N GLN A 148 -31.78 -16.02 0.65
CA GLN A 148 -31.28 -14.98 -0.25
C GLN A 148 -32.14 -14.89 -1.51
N THR A 149 -32.52 -13.66 -1.87
CA THR A 149 -33.07 -13.35 -3.20
C THR A 149 -31.99 -13.47 -4.29
N ALA A 150 -32.41 -13.63 -5.54
CA ALA A 150 -31.47 -13.65 -6.68
C ALA A 150 -30.64 -12.35 -6.76
N ASP A 151 -31.27 -11.19 -6.50
CA ASP A 151 -30.59 -9.89 -6.49
C ASP A 151 -29.55 -9.78 -5.37
N GLN A 152 -29.86 -10.26 -4.16
CA GLN A 152 -28.90 -10.28 -3.06
C GLN A 152 -27.72 -11.21 -3.40
N TRP A 153 -28.01 -12.38 -3.97
CA TRP A 153 -27.00 -13.34 -4.37
C TRP A 153 -26.05 -12.79 -5.45
N GLY A 154 -26.59 -12.14 -6.47
CA GLY A 154 -25.81 -11.46 -7.50
C GLY A 154 -24.89 -10.37 -6.95
N LYS A 155 -25.33 -9.63 -5.92
CA LYS A 155 -24.51 -8.60 -5.24
C LYS A 155 -23.43 -9.20 -4.34
N MET A 156 -23.60 -10.42 -3.85
CA MET A 156 -22.59 -11.11 -3.03
C MET A 156 -21.40 -11.58 -3.86
N LYS A 157 -21.60 -11.92 -5.14
CA LYS A 157 -20.53 -12.37 -6.04
C LYS A 157 -19.31 -11.43 -6.10
N PRO A 158 -19.44 -10.16 -6.52
CA PRO A 158 -18.28 -9.24 -6.57
C PRO A 158 -17.67 -8.99 -5.19
N THR A 159 -18.51 -8.95 -4.14
CA THR A 159 -18.05 -8.77 -2.75
C THR A 159 -17.16 -9.94 -2.31
N MET A 160 -17.55 -11.16 -2.65
CA MET A 160 -16.83 -12.37 -2.29
C MET A 160 -15.54 -12.54 -3.11
N VAL A 161 -15.57 -12.18 -4.41
CA VAL A 161 -14.36 -12.15 -5.24
C VAL A 161 -13.35 -11.14 -4.70
N ALA A 162 -13.79 -9.93 -4.33
CA ALA A 162 -12.92 -8.93 -3.72
C ALA A 162 -12.34 -9.41 -2.37
N LEU A 163 -13.14 -10.10 -1.55
CA LEU A 163 -12.66 -10.70 -0.30
C LEU A 163 -11.63 -11.81 -0.55
N ALA A 164 -11.88 -12.72 -1.50
CA ALA A 164 -10.93 -13.77 -1.89
C ALA A 164 -9.62 -13.17 -2.41
N GLN A 165 -9.69 -12.15 -3.26
CA GLN A 165 -8.54 -11.43 -3.80
C GLN A 165 -7.71 -10.74 -2.69
N LYS A 166 -8.39 -10.17 -1.69
CA LYS A 166 -7.72 -9.64 -0.50
C LYS A 166 -7.02 -10.75 0.30
N THR A 167 -7.70 -11.87 0.51
CA THR A 167 -7.18 -12.98 1.30
C THR A 167 -5.97 -13.64 0.65
N ILE A 168 -5.94 -13.82 -0.66
CA ILE A 168 -4.74 -14.35 -1.34
C ILE A 168 -3.54 -13.39 -1.23
N GLY A 169 -3.79 -12.08 -1.32
CA GLY A 169 -2.78 -11.05 -1.01
C GLY A 169 -2.26 -11.16 0.43
N PHE A 170 -3.15 -11.43 1.39
CA PHE A 170 -2.77 -11.72 2.79
C PHE A 170 -1.96 -13.00 2.93
N VAL A 171 -2.32 -14.07 2.25
CA VAL A 171 -1.58 -15.33 2.28
C VAL A 171 -0.14 -15.11 1.80
N TYR A 172 0.07 -14.48 0.65
CA TYR A 172 1.41 -14.24 0.14
C TYR A 172 2.21 -13.27 1.01
N PHE A 173 1.55 -12.28 1.60
CA PHE A 173 2.17 -11.39 2.57
C PHE A 173 2.69 -12.15 3.81
N GLN A 174 1.89 -13.05 4.38
CA GLN A 174 2.29 -13.88 5.53
C GLN A 174 3.41 -14.86 5.16
N LYS A 175 3.36 -15.42 3.95
CA LYS A 175 4.44 -16.25 3.39
C LYS A 175 5.71 -15.46 3.05
N LYS A 176 5.69 -14.13 3.17
CA LYS A 176 6.77 -13.20 2.76
C LYS A 176 7.15 -13.31 1.29
N ASP A 177 6.22 -13.77 0.46
CA ASP A 177 6.36 -13.75 -0.99
C ASP A 177 5.97 -12.37 -1.49
N TRP A 178 6.91 -11.43 -1.39
CA TRP A 178 6.66 -10.02 -1.68
C TRP A 178 6.21 -9.76 -3.12
N PRO A 179 6.79 -10.39 -4.17
CA PRO A 179 6.32 -10.19 -5.53
C PRO A 179 4.86 -10.64 -5.76
N ARG A 180 4.47 -11.80 -5.23
CA ARG A 180 3.07 -12.25 -5.34
C ARG A 180 2.14 -11.43 -4.45
N ALA A 181 2.56 -11.07 -3.24
CA ALA A 181 1.79 -10.19 -2.36
C ALA A 181 1.51 -8.84 -3.03
N GLU A 182 2.52 -8.21 -3.63
CA GLU A 182 2.36 -6.96 -4.38
C GLU A 182 1.33 -7.09 -5.51
N THR A 183 1.45 -8.15 -6.32
CA THR A 183 0.55 -8.42 -7.44
C THR A 183 -0.90 -8.57 -6.97
N GLU A 184 -1.13 -9.44 -5.98
CA GLU A 184 -2.47 -9.78 -5.53
C GLU A 184 -3.12 -8.66 -4.67
N LEU A 185 -2.33 -7.92 -3.88
CA LEU A 185 -2.83 -6.77 -3.12
C LEU A 185 -3.17 -5.59 -4.04
N THR A 186 -2.41 -5.39 -5.13
CA THR A 186 -2.74 -4.40 -6.16
C THR A 186 -4.08 -4.73 -6.82
N LYS A 187 -4.32 -6.00 -7.19
CA LYS A 187 -5.63 -6.45 -7.68
C LYS A 187 -6.73 -6.24 -6.66
N ALA A 188 -6.48 -6.55 -5.39
CA ALA A 188 -7.45 -6.37 -4.30
C ALA A 188 -7.88 -4.90 -4.18
N LEU A 189 -6.94 -3.95 -4.23
CA LEU A 189 -7.22 -2.51 -4.16
C LEU A 189 -7.94 -1.97 -5.40
N LYS A 190 -7.79 -2.62 -6.57
CA LYS A 190 -8.59 -2.30 -7.77
C LYS A 190 -10.04 -2.78 -7.64
N LEU A 191 -10.27 -3.94 -7.00
CA LEU A 191 -11.62 -4.47 -6.77
C LEU A 191 -12.34 -3.74 -5.63
N ASP A 192 -11.62 -3.41 -4.55
CA ASP A 192 -12.14 -2.68 -3.40
C ASP A 192 -11.12 -1.63 -2.92
N PRO A 193 -11.27 -0.36 -3.32
CA PRO A 193 -10.33 0.71 -2.98
C PRO A 193 -10.42 1.16 -1.50
N THR A 194 -11.34 0.60 -0.72
CA THR A 194 -11.56 0.99 0.68
C THR A 194 -10.64 0.26 1.66
N GLN A 195 -9.90 -0.75 1.21
CA GLN A 195 -9.17 -1.67 2.08
C GLN A 195 -7.82 -1.10 2.58
N ALA A 196 -7.85 -0.24 3.59
CA ALA A 196 -6.64 0.39 4.14
C ALA A 196 -5.59 -0.60 4.66
N GLN A 197 -6.03 -1.76 5.19
CA GLN A 197 -5.12 -2.84 5.59
C GLN A 197 -4.36 -3.43 4.40
N SER A 198 -5.01 -3.54 3.22
CA SER A 198 -4.35 -4.01 1.99
C SER A 198 -3.32 -3.02 1.50
N SER A 199 -3.59 -1.71 1.56
CA SER A 199 -2.58 -0.67 1.29
C SER A 199 -1.39 -0.78 2.24
N TYR A 200 -1.62 -0.95 3.55
CA TYR A 200 -0.52 -1.15 4.49
C TYR A 200 0.34 -2.37 4.15
N MET A 201 -0.29 -3.49 3.78
CA MET A 201 0.42 -4.71 3.38
C MET A 201 1.17 -4.55 2.05
N LEU A 202 0.58 -3.86 1.08
CA LEU A 202 1.20 -3.55 -0.20
C LEU A 202 2.43 -2.65 0.00
N ALA A 203 2.30 -1.64 0.86
CA ALA A 203 3.39 -0.74 1.21
C ALA A 203 4.60 -1.52 1.76
N ASN A 204 4.35 -2.49 2.64
CA ASN A 204 5.37 -3.37 3.19
C ASN A 204 5.97 -4.33 2.14
N ALA A 205 5.15 -4.89 1.25
CA ALA A 205 5.62 -5.75 0.16
C ALA A 205 6.54 -4.99 -0.82
N LEU A 206 6.15 -3.77 -1.19
CA LEU A 206 6.96 -2.86 -2.02
C LEU A 206 8.25 -2.46 -1.30
N PHE A 207 8.14 -2.09 -0.03
CA PHE A 207 9.29 -1.74 0.81
C PHE A 207 10.29 -2.88 0.86
N SER A 208 9.85 -4.12 1.11
CA SER A 208 10.73 -5.29 1.20
C SER A 208 11.50 -5.57 -0.09
N GLN A 209 11.01 -5.10 -1.23
CA GLN A 209 11.66 -5.28 -2.54
C GLN A 209 12.54 -4.09 -2.96
N ARG A 210 12.52 -2.97 -2.21
CA ARG A 210 13.18 -1.70 -2.57
C ARG A 210 14.68 -1.81 -2.84
N GLN A 211 15.37 -2.72 -2.16
CA GLN A 211 16.83 -2.87 -2.31
C GLN A 211 17.20 -3.42 -3.69
N GLN A 212 16.37 -4.32 -4.23
CA GLN A 212 16.55 -4.90 -5.57
C GLN A 212 15.82 -4.08 -6.64
N SER A 213 14.86 -3.26 -6.25
CA SER A 213 14.09 -2.41 -7.17
C SER A 213 13.82 -1.04 -6.51
N PRO A 214 14.79 -0.10 -6.56
CA PRO A 214 14.65 1.22 -5.94
C PRO A 214 13.42 2.02 -6.39
N ALA A 215 12.95 1.77 -7.61
CA ALA A 215 11.71 2.35 -8.15
C ALA A 215 10.44 1.98 -7.34
N LYS A 216 10.51 0.96 -6.47
CA LYS A 216 9.41 0.59 -5.56
C LYS A 216 9.33 1.48 -4.32
N GLN A 217 10.35 2.32 -4.07
CA GLN A 217 10.38 3.18 -2.89
C GLN A 217 9.28 4.26 -2.90
N PRO A 218 9.08 5.04 -3.98
CA PRO A 218 7.96 5.99 -4.05
C PRO A 218 6.56 5.36 -3.88
N PRO A 219 6.17 4.29 -4.60
CA PRO A 219 4.86 3.68 -4.40
C PRO A 219 4.72 3.03 -3.01
N SER A 220 5.81 2.55 -2.39
CA SER A 220 5.76 2.10 -0.99
C SER A 220 5.39 3.24 -0.05
N ILE A 221 6.02 4.41 -0.19
CA ILE A 221 5.70 5.60 0.61
C ILE A 221 4.25 6.03 0.38
N PHE A 222 3.77 5.98 -0.88
CA PHE A 222 2.38 6.26 -1.22
C PHE A 222 1.40 5.34 -0.50
N GLU A 223 1.62 4.02 -0.53
CA GLU A 223 0.70 3.07 0.09
C GLU A 223 0.69 3.15 1.62
N PHE A 224 1.83 3.49 2.24
CA PHE A 224 1.84 3.84 3.67
C PHE A 224 1.05 5.13 3.94
N ALA A 225 1.19 6.16 3.09
CA ALA A 225 0.39 7.37 3.19
C ALA A 225 -1.11 7.04 3.06
N ARG A 226 -1.49 6.19 2.10
CA ARG A 226 -2.87 5.73 1.88
C ARG A 226 -3.44 5.09 3.15
N ALA A 227 -2.70 4.15 3.74
CA ALA A 227 -3.09 3.51 4.99
C ALA A 227 -3.20 4.48 6.18
N ALA A 228 -2.42 5.56 6.18
CA ALA A 228 -2.41 6.57 7.23
C ALA A 228 -3.58 7.58 7.12
N VAL A 229 -3.83 8.10 5.92
CA VAL A 229 -4.73 9.26 5.75
C VAL A 229 -6.14 8.91 5.32
N TYR A 230 -6.37 7.70 4.80
CA TYR A 230 -7.71 7.25 4.48
C TYR A 230 -8.52 7.01 5.76
N ASP A 231 -9.69 7.64 5.83
CA ASP A 231 -10.59 7.68 6.98
C ASP A 231 -12.02 7.22 6.65
N GLY A 232 -12.22 6.60 5.49
CA GLY A 232 -13.52 6.05 5.05
C GLY A 232 -13.82 4.64 5.59
N PRO A 233 -14.80 3.94 5.00
CA PRO A 233 -15.11 2.54 5.34
C PRO A 233 -13.87 1.66 5.26
N ASN A 234 -13.72 0.71 6.19
CA ASN A 234 -12.56 -0.20 6.28
C ASN A 234 -11.21 0.49 6.54
N ALA A 235 -11.20 1.76 6.97
CA ALA A 235 -9.99 2.42 7.45
C ALA A 235 -9.38 1.72 8.69
N LEU A 236 -8.06 1.88 8.84
CA LEU A 236 -7.35 1.42 10.04
C LEU A 236 -7.81 2.22 11.29
N PRO A 237 -7.65 1.67 12.51
CA PRO A 237 -7.91 2.39 13.74
C PRO A 237 -7.19 3.74 13.79
N ALA A 238 -7.88 4.78 14.26
CA ALA A 238 -7.35 6.16 14.22
C ALA A 238 -5.97 6.31 14.87
N GLN A 239 -5.72 5.60 15.98
CA GLN A 239 -4.43 5.58 16.65
C GLN A 239 -3.32 5.02 15.74
N LEU A 240 -3.58 3.89 15.08
CA LEU A 240 -2.63 3.28 14.15
C LEU A 240 -2.38 4.18 12.93
N ARG A 241 -3.43 4.83 12.41
CA ARG A 241 -3.31 5.82 11.34
C ARG A 241 -2.38 6.98 11.69
N GLY A 242 -2.51 7.53 12.90
CA GLY A 242 -1.63 8.59 13.40
C GLY A 242 -0.16 8.15 13.52
N GLN A 243 0.08 6.91 13.97
CA GLN A 243 1.42 6.34 14.04
C GLN A 243 2.04 6.16 12.65
N ILE A 244 1.30 5.58 11.70
CA ILE A 244 1.76 5.40 10.32
C ILE A 244 2.03 6.77 9.69
N ASN A 245 1.16 7.77 9.88
CA ASN A 245 1.37 9.11 9.31
C ASN A 245 2.67 9.77 9.79
N THR A 246 2.99 9.59 11.07
CA THR A 246 4.24 10.09 11.66
C THR A 246 5.45 9.42 10.99
N SER A 247 5.41 8.10 10.80
CA SER A 247 6.46 7.35 10.10
C SER A 247 6.57 7.75 8.62
N VAL A 248 5.45 7.93 7.91
CA VAL A 248 5.42 8.38 6.51
C VAL A 248 6.08 9.73 6.35
N THR A 249 5.74 10.69 7.22
CA THR A 249 6.33 12.05 7.21
C THR A 249 7.84 12.00 7.35
N LYS A 250 8.36 11.18 8.29
CA LYS A 250 9.79 11.00 8.49
C LYS A 250 10.46 10.35 7.27
N THR A 251 9.88 9.27 6.75
CA THR A 251 10.43 8.54 5.60
C THR A 251 10.42 9.38 4.33
N TYR A 252 9.36 10.16 4.09
CA TYR A 252 9.28 11.10 2.98
C TYR A 252 10.41 12.12 3.06
N LYS A 253 10.59 12.79 4.20
CA LYS A 253 11.67 13.77 4.41
C LYS A 253 13.05 13.16 4.21
N ALA A 254 13.27 11.93 4.68
CA ALA A 254 14.53 11.24 4.47
C ALA A 254 14.80 10.89 2.99
N TYR A 255 13.75 10.57 2.23
CA TYR A 255 13.85 10.23 0.82
C TYR A 255 13.96 11.45 -0.10
N HIS A 256 13.14 12.48 0.14
CA HIS A 256 13.05 13.71 -0.67
C HIS A 256 14.03 14.80 -0.22
N GLY A 257 14.41 14.84 1.06
CA GLY A 257 15.27 15.87 1.64
C GLY A 257 14.52 17.07 2.25
N SER A 258 13.20 17.18 2.07
CA SER A 258 12.35 18.23 2.64
C SER A 258 10.89 17.76 2.80
N ASP A 259 9.99 18.59 3.33
CA ASP A 259 8.53 18.37 3.29
C ASP A 259 7.85 18.87 2.02
N GLU A 260 8.60 19.48 1.09
CA GLU A 260 8.01 19.98 -0.15
C GLU A 260 7.29 18.84 -0.88
N GLY A 261 6.00 19.05 -1.18
CA GLY A 261 5.15 18.07 -1.86
C GLY A 261 4.51 17.01 -0.94
N LEU A 262 4.87 16.93 0.34
CA LEU A 262 4.29 15.95 1.27
C LEU A 262 2.76 16.10 1.39
N ASP A 263 2.25 17.33 1.54
CA ASP A 263 0.79 17.56 1.63
C ASP A 263 0.05 17.11 0.36
N LYS A 264 0.68 17.26 -0.82
CA LYS A 264 0.12 16.79 -2.09
C LYS A 264 0.08 15.27 -2.15
N LEU A 265 1.13 14.60 -1.68
CA LEU A 265 1.17 13.15 -1.53
C LEU A 265 0.03 12.68 -0.60
N LEU A 266 -0.09 13.26 0.59
CA LEU A 266 -1.12 12.87 1.57
C LEU A 266 -2.53 13.10 1.01
N ALA A 267 -2.78 14.23 0.34
CA ALA A 267 -4.07 14.50 -0.30
C ALA A 267 -4.39 13.50 -1.43
N MET A 268 -3.39 13.15 -2.25
CA MET A 268 -3.54 12.16 -3.31
C MET A 268 -3.84 10.77 -2.74
N ALA A 269 -3.08 10.35 -1.73
CA ALA A 269 -3.26 9.06 -1.07
C ALA A 269 -4.57 8.99 -0.27
N LYS A 270 -5.15 10.12 0.16
CA LYS A 270 -6.47 10.12 0.80
C LYS A 270 -7.59 9.69 -0.15
N THR A 271 -7.44 9.98 -1.45
CA THR A 271 -8.50 9.79 -2.45
C THR A 271 -8.26 8.61 -3.38
N ASN A 272 -7.00 8.27 -3.67
CA ASN A 272 -6.64 7.19 -4.59
C ASN A 272 -6.10 5.98 -3.84
N ALA A 273 -6.59 4.79 -4.16
CA ALA A 273 -6.15 3.53 -3.53
C ALA A 273 -4.80 3.02 -4.07
N LEU A 274 -4.37 3.53 -5.22
CA LEU A 274 -3.09 3.22 -5.87
C LEU A 274 -2.50 4.53 -6.41
N PRO A 275 -1.17 4.67 -6.50
CA PRO A 275 -0.56 5.83 -7.16
C PRO A 275 -0.91 5.82 -8.66
N PRO A 276 -1.02 6.99 -9.31
CA PRO A 276 -1.18 7.06 -10.76
C PRO A 276 0.00 6.40 -11.50
N ASP A 277 -0.26 5.86 -12.70
CA ASP A 277 0.79 5.25 -13.51
C ASP A 277 1.92 6.25 -13.80
N GLY A 278 3.18 5.82 -13.61
CA GLY A 278 4.36 6.66 -13.79
C GLY A 278 4.59 7.73 -12.72
N TRP A 279 3.72 7.84 -11.71
CA TRP A 279 3.91 8.76 -10.60
C TRP A 279 5.14 8.38 -9.75
N THR A 280 5.89 9.39 -9.29
CA THR A 280 7.08 9.20 -8.45
C THR A 280 7.28 10.36 -7.48
N ILE A 281 8.19 10.15 -6.52
CA ILE A 281 8.70 11.18 -5.60
C ILE A 281 10.16 11.45 -6.03
N ALA A 282 10.55 12.71 -6.16
CA ALA A 282 11.95 13.04 -6.39
C ALA A 282 12.79 12.68 -5.16
N SER A 283 13.87 11.92 -5.34
CA SER A 283 14.80 11.65 -4.24
C SER A 283 15.75 12.83 -4.02
N THR A 284 16.40 12.87 -2.85
CA THR A 284 17.52 13.80 -2.59
C THR A 284 18.60 13.73 -3.68
N ALA A 285 18.85 12.53 -4.23
CA ALA A 285 19.82 12.33 -5.31
C ALA A 285 19.32 12.91 -6.65
N ASP A 286 18.03 12.74 -6.97
CA ASP A 286 17.43 13.32 -8.17
C ASP A 286 17.47 14.85 -8.12
N ILE A 287 17.12 15.43 -6.96
CA ILE A 287 17.14 16.87 -6.74
C ILE A 287 18.57 17.41 -6.86
N ALA A 288 19.54 16.75 -6.22
CA ALA A 288 20.94 17.14 -6.31
C ALA A 288 21.48 17.06 -7.74
N ARG A 289 21.11 16.02 -8.49
CA ARG A 289 21.49 15.86 -9.90
C ARG A 289 20.91 16.98 -10.76
N VAL A 290 19.61 17.25 -10.65
CA VAL A 290 18.95 18.32 -11.42
C VAL A 290 19.54 19.69 -11.09
N GLN A 291 19.85 19.94 -9.82
CA GLN A 291 20.50 21.18 -9.40
C GLN A 291 21.91 21.30 -10.00
N ALA A 292 22.71 20.24 -9.96
CA ALA A 292 24.04 20.23 -10.57
C ALA A 292 23.99 20.43 -12.09
N GLU A 293 23.03 19.81 -12.79
CA GLU A 293 22.81 20.01 -14.22
C GLU A 293 22.45 21.47 -14.54
N LYS A 294 21.61 22.10 -13.72
CA LYS A 294 21.24 23.51 -13.86
C LYS A 294 22.45 24.42 -13.64
N GLU A 295 23.23 24.18 -12.60
CA GLU A 295 24.46 24.96 -12.32
C GLU A 295 25.50 24.80 -13.42
N ALA A 296 25.69 23.59 -13.95
CA ALA A 296 26.57 23.33 -15.07
C ALA A 296 26.09 24.03 -16.35
N ALA A 297 24.79 24.01 -16.64
CA ALA A 297 24.20 24.72 -17.77
C ALA A 297 24.36 26.24 -17.64
N GLU A 298 24.16 26.81 -16.44
CA GLU A 298 24.39 28.24 -16.18
C GLU A 298 25.87 28.61 -16.34
N ALA A 299 26.78 27.77 -15.83
CA ALA A 299 28.22 27.97 -15.99
C ALA A 299 28.67 27.92 -17.46
N ALA A 300 28.09 27.00 -18.26
CA ALA A 300 28.34 26.89 -19.69
C ALA A 300 27.75 28.06 -20.49
N ALA A 301 26.58 28.56 -20.10
CA ALA A 301 25.95 29.72 -20.71
C ALA A 301 26.66 31.04 -20.38
N ASN A 302 27.44 31.08 -19.29
CA ASN A 302 28.15 32.28 -18.85
C ASN A 302 29.65 32.01 -18.60
N PRO A 303 30.43 31.69 -19.65
CA PRO A 303 31.84 31.33 -19.52
C PRO A 303 32.68 32.47 -18.91
N MET A 304 32.27 33.72 -19.13
CA MET A 304 32.90 34.90 -18.54
C MET A 304 32.70 34.97 -17.03
N LEU A 305 31.46 34.77 -16.55
CA LEU A 305 31.18 34.75 -15.12
C LEU A 305 31.85 33.57 -14.42
N THR A 306 31.88 32.40 -15.06
CA THR A 306 32.58 31.22 -14.55
C THR A 306 34.08 31.51 -14.39
N MET A 307 34.73 32.05 -15.44
CA MET A 307 36.13 32.45 -15.38
C MET A 307 36.38 33.47 -14.27
N TRP A 308 35.51 34.47 -14.13
CA TRP A 308 35.63 35.48 -13.08
C TRP A 308 35.50 34.88 -11.67
N LYS A 309 34.54 33.98 -11.44
CA LYS A 309 34.38 33.27 -10.17
C LYS A 309 35.61 32.45 -9.82
N THR A 310 36.22 31.76 -10.79
CA THR A 310 37.46 31.00 -10.58
C THR A 310 38.62 31.91 -10.20
N ILE A 311 38.82 33.03 -10.91
CA ILE A 311 39.87 34.01 -10.60
C ILE A 311 39.67 34.57 -9.19
N LYS A 312 38.45 35.01 -8.87
CA LYS A 312 38.12 35.56 -7.56
C LYS A 312 38.39 34.55 -6.45
N SER A 313 37.88 33.32 -6.59
CA SER A 313 38.07 32.26 -5.60
C SER A 313 39.54 31.92 -5.38
N GLY A 314 40.36 31.88 -6.45
CA GLY A 314 41.78 31.60 -6.32
C GLY A 314 42.53 32.74 -5.63
N LEU A 315 42.18 33.99 -5.93
CA LEU A 315 42.80 35.18 -5.34
C LEU A 315 42.34 35.49 -3.90
N THR A 316 41.25 34.88 -3.44
CA THR A 316 40.73 35.06 -2.07
C THR A 316 40.69 33.76 -1.27
N GLY A 317 41.23 32.67 -1.80
CA GLY A 317 41.25 31.35 -1.17
C GLY A 317 42.43 31.16 -0.22
N ASP A 318 42.74 29.89 0.08
CA ASP A 318 43.74 29.52 1.08
C ASP A 318 45.21 29.77 0.65
N ASN A 319 45.47 29.90 -0.66
CA ASN A 319 46.81 30.18 -1.21
C ASN A 319 46.76 31.23 -2.34
N PRO A 320 46.45 32.49 -2.00
CA PRO A 320 46.20 33.53 -3.00
C PRO A 320 47.47 33.93 -3.76
N ASP A 321 48.63 33.97 -3.10
CA ASP A 321 49.91 34.29 -3.74
C ASP A 321 50.33 33.21 -4.73
N GLY A 322 50.19 31.93 -4.36
CA GLY A 322 50.49 30.82 -5.26
C GLY A 322 49.56 30.82 -6.49
N PHE A 323 48.27 31.07 -6.28
CA PHE A 323 47.31 31.21 -7.38
C PHE A 323 47.64 32.40 -8.28
N PHE A 324 47.97 33.56 -7.69
CA PHE A 324 48.34 34.74 -8.47
C PHE A 324 49.58 34.48 -9.34
N GLN A 325 50.66 33.96 -8.77
CA GLN A 325 51.89 33.68 -9.51
C GLN A 325 51.69 32.61 -10.59
N GLY A 326 50.91 31.57 -10.32
CA GLY A 326 50.73 30.45 -11.24
C GLY A 326 49.64 30.62 -12.30
N SER A 327 48.61 31.44 -12.04
CA SER A 327 47.38 31.48 -12.86
C SER A 327 46.94 32.87 -13.30
N VAL A 328 47.49 33.95 -12.74
CA VAL A 328 47.05 35.33 -13.03
C VAL A 328 48.17 36.21 -13.56
N LYS A 329 49.35 36.15 -12.94
CA LYS A 329 50.49 36.97 -13.30
C LYS A 329 50.89 36.68 -14.76
N ASP A 330 51.02 37.75 -15.54
CA ASP A 330 51.42 37.73 -16.95
C ASP A 330 50.50 36.91 -17.89
N ALA A 331 49.36 36.40 -17.39
CA ALA A 331 48.43 35.54 -18.13
C ALA A 331 47.52 36.31 -19.12
N ALA A 332 47.59 37.64 -19.14
CA ALA A 332 46.78 38.52 -20.01
C ALA A 332 45.27 38.17 -20.00
N LEU A 333 44.71 37.92 -18.81
CA LEU A 333 43.31 37.52 -18.64
C LEU A 333 42.34 38.55 -19.26
N PRO A 334 41.25 38.09 -19.91
CA PRO A 334 40.78 36.71 -19.98
C PRO A 334 41.47 35.84 -21.07
N GLY A 335 42.38 36.41 -21.87
CA GLY A 335 43.29 35.65 -22.74
C GLY A 335 42.64 34.82 -23.86
N GLY A 336 41.33 34.95 -24.10
CA GLY A 336 40.60 34.14 -25.08
C GLY A 336 40.21 32.73 -24.59
N ALA A 337 40.56 32.36 -23.36
CA ALA A 337 40.23 31.06 -22.81
C ALA A 337 38.71 30.86 -22.74
N ASN A 338 38.23 29.68 -23.16
CA ASN A 338 36.81 29.35 -23.27
C ASN A 338 35.98 30.37 -24.06
N GLY A 339 36.59 31.02 -25.06
CA GLY A 339 35.93 32.04 -25.90
C GLY A 339 35.74 33.39 -25.21
N VAL A 340 36.25 33.57 -23.98
CA VAL A 340 36.15 34.83 -23.23
C VAL A 340 37.31 35.74 -23.62
N THR A 341 37.03 36.76 -24.42
CA THR A 341 38.04 37.73 -24.86
C THR A 341 38.01 39.03 -24.06
N LYS A 342 36.91 39.30 -23.33
CA LYS A 342 36.75 40.49 -22.48
C LYS A 342 35.90 40.16 -21.26
N PHE A 343 36.21 40.81 -20.13
CA PHE A 343 35.27 40.88 -19.01
C PHE A 343 34.27 42.01 -19.23
N LYS A 344 33.01 41.76 -18.89
CA LYS A 344 31.94 42.75 -18.79
C LYS A 344 31.56 42.88 -17.33
N GLY A 345 31.42 44.11 -16.84
CA GLY A 345 30.98 44.39 -15.49
C GLY A 345 30.21 45.69 -15.41
N LYS A 346 29.43 45.84 -14.34
CA LYS A 346 28.71 47.07 -14.02
C LYS A 346 29.66 48.00 -13.26
N LEU A 347 29.82 49.23 -13.73
CA LEU A 347 30.54 50.26 -12.98
C LEU A 347 29.72 50.66 -11.74
N ILE A 348 30.31 50.53 -10.56
CA ILE A 348 29.67 50.84 -9.27
C ILE A 348 30.06 52.25 -8.82
N SER A 349 31.34 52.59 -8.88
CA SER A 349 31.81 53.94 -8.56
C SER A 349 33.19 54.22 -9.15
N THR A 350 33.59 55.49 -9.09
CA THR A 350 34.86 56.00 -9.64
C THR A 350 35.55 56.94 -8.67
N LYS A 351 36.89 57.00 -8.66
CA LYS A 351 37.64 57.91 -7.80
C LYS A 351 38.88 58.49 -8.50
N PRO A 352 39.07 59.82 -8.55
CA PRO A 352 38.06 60.87 -8.33
C PRO A 352 36.93 60.80 -9.38
N GLU A 353 35.82 61.51 -9.15
CA GLU A 353 34.66 61.49 -10.05
C GLU A 353 34.98 62.04 -11.45
N LEU A 354 35.82 63.07 -11.51
CA LEU A 354 36.37 63.63 -12.76
C LEU A 354 37.80 63.14 -12.95
N ARG A 355 38.08 62.53 -14.11
CA ARG A 355 39.37 61.89 -14.44
C ARG A 355 39.72 60.79 -13.44
N PRO A 356 38.92 59.71 -13.40
CA PRO A 356 39.09 58.66 -12.40
C PRO A 356 40.43 57.96 -12.55
N LYS A 357 41.03 57.63 -11.41
CA LYS A 357 42.23 56.79 -11.29
C LYS A 357 41.88 55.39 -10.78
N GLU A 358 40.73 55.24 -10.13
CA GLU A 358 40.21 53.97 -9.63
C GLU A 358 38.77 53.77 -10.11
N LEU A 359 38.46 52.57 -10.60
CA LEU A 359 37.11 52.16 -10.98
C LEU A 359 36.71 50.95 -10.13
N LEU A 360 35.62 51.06 -9.38
CA LEU A 360 35.00 49.93 -8.71
C LEU A 360 33.95 49.30 -9.62
N ILE A 361 34.13 48.03 -9.94
CA ILE A 361 33.33 47.29 -10.92
C ILE A 361 32.76 46.04 -10.27
N SER A 362 31.52 45.70 -10.62
CA SER A 362 30.90 44.40 -10.37
C SER A 362 30.96 43.55 -11.64
N VAL A 363 31.92 42.64 -11.71
CA VAL A 363 32.06 41.67 -12.81
C VAL A 363 31.25 40.40 -12.51
N GLY A 364 31.11 40.03 -11.23
CA GLY A 364 30.28 38.90 -10.77
C GLY A 364 28.76 39.12 -10.91
N GLY A 365 28.33 40.35 -11.17
CA GLY A 365 26.92 40.75 -11.27
C GLY A 365 26.34 41.32 -9.98
N GLY A 366 25.22 42.03 -10.10
CA GLY A 366 24.55 42.72 -8.99
C GLY A 366 25.09 44.14 -8.74
N ASP A 367 24.85 44.65 -7.53
CA ASP A 367 25.21 46.02 -7.11
C ASP A 367 26.43 46.09 -6.19
N THR A 368 27.09 44.97 -5.93
CA THR A 368 28.30 44.90 -5.10
C THR A 368 29.54 44.86 -5.98
N ALA A 369 30.46 45.81 -5.77
CA ALA A 369 31.76 45.81 -6.45
C ALA A 369 32.61 44.62 -5.99
N ASP A 370 33.27 43.95 -6.94
CA ASP A 370 34.15 42.81 -6.67
C ASP A 370 35.51 42.90 -7.38
N CYS A 371 35.75 44.00 -8.10
CA CYS A 371 37.01 44.33 -8.72
C CYS A 371 37.29 45.83 -8.59
N MET A 372 38.56 46.19 -8.33
CA MET A 372 39.05 47.56 -8.48
C MET A 372 40.07 47.60 -9.63
N LEU A 373 39.79 48.40 -10.66
CA LEU A 373 40.79 48.72 -11.68
C LEU A 373 41.52 50.00 -11.26
N LYS A 374 42.84 49.95 -11.24
CA LYS A 374 43.71 51.12 -11.06
C LYS A 374 44.28 51.52 -12.41
N LEU A 375 43.98 52.75 -12.85
CA LEU A 375 44.42 53.28 -14.13
C LEU A 375 45.78 53.96 -13.95
N ALA A 376 46.74 53.67 -14.83
CA ALA A 376 48.04 54.34 -14.83
C ALA A 376 47.89 55.80 -15.33
N GLU A 377 48.72 56.71 -14.83
CA GLU A 377 48.70 58.11 -15.29
C GLU A 377 49.18 58.19 -16.76
N GLY A 378 48.28 58.60 -17.67
CA GLY A 378 48.62 58.94 -19.05
C GLY A 378 48.05 58.06 -20.17
N GLN A 379 47.01 57.25 -19.92
CA GLN A 379 46.24 56.57 -20.98
C GLN A 379 44.85 57.16 -21.19
#